data_AF-A0A7V0JHF4-F1
#
_entry.id   AF-A0A7V0JHF4-F1
#
_cell.length_a   1.000
_cell.length_b   1.000
_cell.length_c   1.000
_cell.angle_alpha   90.00
_cell.angle_beta   90.00
_cell.angle_gamma   90.00
#
_symmetry.space_group_name_H-M   'P 1'
#
loop_
_entity.id
_entity.type
_entity.pdbx_description
1 polymer ?
#
loop_
_entity_poly.entity_id
_entity_poly.type
_entity_poly.pdbx_seq_one_letter_code
_entity_poly.pdbx_strand_id
1 'polypeptide(L)'
;GEDYYETDISLEELIDIVFEDLELPFWERKKFRQIESKRLSKRKGFRSKGIRPRLDKKRTAKARIRRKHATTGPRSNRATENGAFRHGLNESGEERFPFHDDDLKYHHLTEDVKFESNAVVICIMDTSGSMDTVKKYLARSFYFLLYQFVNQRYQNTELVFIAHHTEAREVDEDEFFHKGESGGTFVSSGYRKALDIIAERYHPALWNIYAFHTSDGDNFPSDNDAALEAVRELCDVCNLFGYGEIKPSGSWDYGGTLYQLFNQIDAENFCMVKIVQKEDLWPSFRKLIEVDKTEDAEAV
;
A
#
# COMPACT_ATOMS: atom_id res chain seq x y z
N GLY A 1 29.48 -10.80 34.87
CA GLY A 1 28.74 -9.69 34.25
C GLY A 1 27.87 -10.31 33.20
N GLU A 2 26.58 -9.99 33.20
CA GLU A 2 25.62 -10.52 32.23
C GLU A 2 25.87 -9.84 30.87
N ASP A 3 25.95 -10.66 29.82
CA ASP A 3 26.07 -10.19 28.44
C ASP A 3 24.73 -9.58 28.03
N TYR A 4 24.73 -8.29 27.71
CA TYR A 4 23.60 -7.60 27.13
C TYR A 4 23.69 -7.70 25.60
N TYR A 5 22.65 -8.27 24.98
CA TYR A 5 22.49 -8.23 23.53
C TYR A 5 21.80 -6.92 23.15
N GLU A 6 22.55 -5.99 22.55
CA GLU A 6 21.96 -4.87 21.80
C GLU A 6 21.22 -5.48 20.59
N THR A 7 19.91 -5.27 20.53
CA THR A 7 19.09 -5.68 19.39
C THR A 7 19.06 -4.51 18.41
N ASP A 8 19.65 -4.68 17.24
CA ASP A 8 19.60 -3.68 16.17
C ASP A 8 18.19 -3.69 15.55
N ILE A 9 17.30 -2.81 16.04
CA ILE A 9 15.96 -2.62 15.48
C ILE A 9 16.08 -1.74 14.22
N SER A 10 15.51 -2.19 13.11
CA SER A 10 15.50 -1.40 11.87
C SER A 10 14.51 -0.23 11.97
N LEU A 11 14.73 0.85 11.20
CA LEU A 11 13.81 1.99 11.18
C LEU A 11 12.39 1.58 10.75
N GLU A 12 12.28 0.63 9.82
CA GLU A 12 11.01 0.05 9.38
C GLU A 12 10.31 -0.66 10.53
N GLU A 13 11.03 -1.49 11.28
CA GLU A 13 10.47 -2.22 12.43
C GLU A 13 10.07 -1.29 13.58
N LEU A 14 10.80 -0.20 13.82
CA LEU A 14 10.42 0.84 14.77
C LEU A 14 9.10 1.52 14.36
N ILE A 15 8.98 1.86 13.07
CA ILE A 15 7.78 2.48 12.49
C ILE A 15 6.60 1.52 12.57
N ASP A 16 6.81 0.23 12.28
CA ASP A 16 5.80 -0.81 12.38
C ASP A 16 5.26 -0.94 13.81
N ILE A 17 6.15 -1.01 14.81
CA ILE A 17 5.76 -1.07 16.23
C ILE A 17 4.97 0.19 16.63
N VAL A 18 5.42 1.37 16.18
CA VAL A 18 4.77 2.65 16.44
C VAL A 18 3.39 2.74 15.77
N PHE A 19 3.20 2.06 14.63
CA PHE A 19 1.92 1.97 13.93
C PHE A 19 1.00 0.85 14.43
N GLU A 20 1.52 -0.22 15.00
CA GLU A 20 0.72 -1.26 15.67
C GLU A 20 -0.04 -0.70 16.88
N ASP A 21 0.58 0.22 17.63
CA ASP A 21 -0.04 0.92 18.77
C ASP A 21 -1.22 1.85 18.37
N LEU A 22 -1.38 2.16 17.09
CA LEU A 22 -2.44 3.05 16.59
C LEU A 22 -3.77 2.35 16.29
N GLU A 23 -3.89 1.04 16.59
CA GLU A 23 -5.08 0.19 16.35
C GLU A 23 -5.74 0.53 15.00
N LEU A 24 -4.93 0.55 13.95
CA LEU A 24 -5.36 1.03 12.65
C LEU A 24 -6.30 -0.02 12.05
N PRO A 25 -7.59 0.30 11.81
CA PRO A 25 -8.48 -0.63 11.14
C PRO A 25 -7.92 -0.94 9.76
N PHE A 26 -8.10 -2.19 9.30
CA PHE A 26 -7.69 -2.62 7.98
C PHE A 26 -8.48 -1.84 6.93
N TRP A 27 -7.87 -0.81 6.34
CA TRP A 27 -8.46 -0.04 5.25
C TRP A 27 -8.80 -0.97 4.08
N GLU A 28 -10.07 -0.93 3.63
CA GLU A 28 -10.49 -1.76 2.51
C GLU A 28 -9.82 -1.25 1.24
N ARG A 29 -9.08 -2.14 0.57
CA ARG A 29 -8.52 -1.87 -0.75
C ARG A 29 -9.68 -1.54 -1.70
N LYS A 30 -9.70 -0.33 -2.29
CA LYS A 30 -10.63 0.04 -3.37
C LYS A 30 -10.78 -1.14 -4.34
N LYS A 31 -12.01 -1.66 -4.47
CA LYS A 31 -12.34 -2.93 -5.16
C LYS A 31 -12.19 -2.88 -6.69
N PHE A 32 -11.67 -1.80 -7.27
CA PHE A 32 -11.62 -1.60 -8.72
C PHE A 32 -10.24 -1.90 -9.34
N ARG A 33 -10.14 -3.16 -9.80
CA ARG A 33 -9.39 -3.71 -10.94
C ARG A 33 -7.90 -3.34 -11.10
N GLN A 34 -7.02 -4.16 -10.51
CA GLN A 34 -6.25 -5.25 -11.17
C GLN A 34 -5.15 -4.79 -12.15
N ILE A 35 -3.97 -4.51 -11.61
CA ILE A 35 -2.75 -4.97 -12.30
C ILE A 35 -2.63 -6.45 -11.95
N GLU A 36 -2.68 -7.35 -12.94
CA GLU A 36 -2.41 -8.78 -12.73
C GLU A 36 -0.94 -8.94 -12.30
N SER A 37 -0.69 -8.85 -11.00
CA SER A 37 0.58 -9.24 -10.41
C SER A 37 0.84 -10.72 -10.64
N LYS A 38 2.08 -11.07 -11.00
CA LYS A 38 2.46 -12.42 -11.42
C LYS A 38 2.03 -13.48 -10.40
N ARG A 39 1.20 -14.39 -10.90
CA ARG A 39 0.62 -15.58 -10.26
C ARG A 39 1.66 -16.35 -9.42
N LEU A 40 1.59 -16.22 -8.09
CA LEU A 40 2.20 -17.21 -7.21
C LEU A 40 1.30 -18.44 -7.20
N SER A 41 1.77 -19.52 -7.84
CA SER A 41 1.04 -20.77 -7.84
C SER A 41 1.11 -21.42 -6.44
N LYS A 42 -0.01 -21.43 -5.71
CA LYS A 42 -0.08 -22.07 -4.38
C LYS A 42 -0.43 -23.55 -4.53
N ARG A 43 0.25 -24.44 -3.79
CA ARG A 43 -0.05 -25.88 -3.76
C ARG A 43 -1.37 -26.12 -3.02
N LYS A 44 -2.45 -26.35 -3.77
CA LYS A 44 -3.80 -26.64 -3.25
C LYS A 44 -4.15 -28.12 -3.38
N GLY A 45 -3.28 -28.98 -2.85
CA GLY A 45 -3.51 -30.43 -2.78
C GLY A 45 -3.04 -31.21 -4.02
N PHE A 46 -3.79 -32.26 -4.39
CA PHE A 46 -3.38 -33.25 -5.39
C PHE A 46 -4.51 -33.60 -6.36
N ARG A 47 -4.16 -33.89 -7.62
CA ARG A 47 -5.08 -34.38 -8.66
C ARG A 47 -4.54 -35.68 -9.26
N SER A 48 -5.44 -36.52 -9.79
CA SER A 48 -5.04 -37.78 -10.44
C SER A 48 -4.42 -37.58 -11.83
N LYS A 49 -4.64 -36.42 -12.46
CA LYS A 49 -4.07 -36.07 -13.77
C LYS A 49 -3.34 -34.73 -13.70
N GLY A 50 -2.22 -34.61 -14.42
CA GLY A 50 -1.41 -33.39 -14.45
C GLY A 50 -0.14 -33.54 -15.30
N ILE A 51 0.65 -32.47 -15.39
CA ILE A 51 1.92 -32.46 -16.13
C ILE A 51 3.03 -33.19 -15.36
N ARG A 52 3.93 -33.87 -16.07
CA ARG A 52 5.02 -34.70 -15.48
C ARG A 52 5.87 -33.99 -14.41
N PRO A 53 6.25 -32.70 -14.55
CA PRO A 53 7.01 -32.00 -13.50
C PRO A 53 6.28 -31.86 -12.15
N ARG A 54 4.95 -31.97 -12.14
CA ARG A 54 4.11 -31.88 -10.93
C ARG A 54 3.83 -33.24 -10.30
N LEU A 55 4.38 -34.35 -10.82
CA LEU A 55 4.12 -35.69 -10.30
C LEU A 55 4.76 -35.88 -8.91
N ASP A 56 3.93 -36.19 -7.91
CA ASP A 56 4.40 -36.62 -6.60
C ASP A 56 4.73 -38.12 -6.63
N LYS A 57 6.02 -38.43 -6.78
CA LYS A 57 6.53 -39.81 -6.83
C LYS A 57 6.20 -40.60 -5.56
N LYS A 58 6.28 -39.96 -4.37
CA LYS A 58 6.06 -40.63 -3.07
C LYS A 58 4.61 -41.04 -2.90
N ARG A 59 3.67 -40.13 -3.17
CA ARG A 59 2.22 -40.44 -3.08
C ARG A 59 1.77 -41.40 -4.16
N THR A 60 2.33 -41.29 -5.36
CA THR A 60 2.07 -42.23 -6.46
C THR A 60 2.50 -43.66 -6.08
N ALA A 61 3.69 -43.82 -5.49
CA ALA A 61 4.13 -45.11 -4.96
C ALA A 61 3.22 -45.65 -3.84
N LYS A 62 2.78 -44.77 -2.92
CA LYS A 62 1.87 -45.16 -1.83
C LYS A 62 0.49 -45.59 -2.36
N ALA A 63 -0.03 -44.96 -3.41
CA ALA A 63 -1.28 -45.35 -4.06
C ALA A 63 -1.16 -46.74 -4.70
N ARG A 64 -0.06 -47.01 -5.43
CA ARG A 64 0.24 -48.32 -6.00
C ARG A 64 0.29 -49.42 -4.94
N ILE A 65 0.97 -49.17 -3.81
CA ILE A 65 1.07 -50.16 -2.72
C ILE A 65 -0.32 -50.44 -2.12
N ARG A 66 -1.13 -49.41 -1.89
CA ARG A 66 -2.52 -49.59 -1.42
C ARG A 66 -3.35 -50.41 -2.41
N ARG A 67 -3.21 -50.14 -3.71
CA ARG A 67 -3.89 -50.91 -4.76
C ARG A 67 -3.43 -52.36 -4.74
N LYS A 68 -2.13 -52.63 -4.65
CA LYS A 68 -1.58 -53.99 -4.49
C LYS A 68 -2.22 -54.71 -3.31
N HIS A 69 -2.24 -54.12 -2.12
CA HIS A 69 -2.87 -54.74 -0.95
C HIS A 69 -4.38 -54.97 -1.11
N ALA A 70 -5.11 -54.07 -1.76
CA ALA A 70 -6.53 -54.23 -2.02
C ALA A 70 -6.81 -55.35 -3.05
N THR A 71 -5.97 -55.46 -4.09
CA THR A 71 -6.09 -56.47 -5.14
C THR A 71 -5.51 -57.83 -4.76
N THR A 72 -4.65 -57.93 -3.75
CA THR A 72 -4.03 -59.18 -3.27
C THR A 72 -4.57 -59.63 -1.89
N GLY A 73 -5.62 -58.98 -1.37
CA GLY A 73 -6.25 -59.36 -0.10
C GLY A 73 -7.01 -60.70 -0.17
N PRO A 74 -7.39 -61.30 0.97
CA PRO A 74 -7.93 -62.68 1.07
C PRO A 74 -9.21 -62.97 0.26
N ARG A 75 -9.87 -61.93 -0.28
CA ARG A 75 -11.11 -62.04 -1.08
C ARG A 75 -10.89 -61.91 -2.59
N SER A 76 -9.65 -61.77 -3.07
CA SER A 76 -9.34 -61.45 -4.47
C SER A 76 -8.95 -62.65 -5.34
N ASN A 77 -8.92 -63.86 -4.80
CA ASN A 77 -8.65 -65.12 -5.53
C ASN A 77 -9.70 -65.48 -6.62
N ARG A 78 -10.53 -64.53 -7.08
CA ARG A 78 -11.51 -64.71 -8.17
C ARG A 78 -11.23 -63.87 -9.42
N ALA A 79 -10.21 -63.00 -9.42
CA ALA A 79 -9.96 -62.09 -10.55
C ALA A 79 -8.73 -62.48 -11.41
N THR A 80 -8.11 -63.64 -11.18
CA THR A 80 -6.94 -64.12 -11.93
C THR A 80 -7.28 -64.93 -13.18
N GLU A 81 -8.55 -64.98 -13.61
CA GLU A 81 -8.95 -65.77 -14.79
C GLU A 81 -9.05 -64.97 -16.11
N ASN A 82 -9.05 -63.63 -16.07
CA ASN A 82 -9.18 -62.81 -17.29
C ASN A 82 -7.90 -62.02 -17.64
N GLY A 83 -6.86 -62.75 -18.04
CA GLY A 83 -6.06 -62.50 -19.24
C GLY A 83 -5.58 -61.09 -19.66
N ALA A 84 -5.15 -60.18 -18.76
CA ALA A 84 -4.68 -58.87 -19.22
C ALA A 84 -3.48 -58.22 -18.48
N PHE A 85 -2.66 -58.95 -17.72
CA PHE A 85 -1.44 -58.38 -17.13
C PHE A 85 -0.24 -59.31 -17.34
N ARG A 86 0.58 -59.01 -18.35
CA ARG A 86 1.89 -59.64 -18.53
C ARG A 86 2.81 -59.21 -17.37
N HIS A 87 2.93 -60.06 -16.36
CA HIS A 87 3.90 -59.90 -15.28
C HIS A 87 5.32 -60.13 -15.82
N GLY A 88 6.09 -59.05 -15.94
CA GLY A 88 7.55 -59.16 -15.97
C GLY A 88 8.05 -59.46 -14.56
N LEU A 89 8.97 -60.40 -14.43
CA LEU A 89 9.70 -60.64 -13.18
C LEU A 89 10.63 -59.45 -12.90
N ASN A 90 10.70 -59.01 -11.64
CA ASN A 90 11.80 -58.13 -11.22
C ASN A 90 13.11 -58.95 -11.15
N GLU A 91 14.28 -58.30 -11.06
CA GLU A 91 15.59 -58.98 -10.93
C GLU A 91 15.67 -59.98 -9.75
N SER A 92 14.75 -59.86 -8.79
CA SER A 92 14.62 -60.74 -7.62
C SER A 92 13.53 -61.83 -7.73
N GLY A 93 12.93 -62.03 -8.91
CA GLY A 93 11.97 -63.12 -9.16
C GLY A 93 10.53 -62.89 -8.68
N GLU A 94 10.18 -61.69 -8.21
CA GLU A 94 8.81 -61.36 -7.77
C GLU A 94 7.93 -60.84 -8.92
N GLU A 95 6.62 -61.15 -8.88
CA GLU A 95 5.62 -60.58 -9.78
C GLU A 95 5.56 -59.05 -9.65
N ARG A 96 5.94 -58.35 -10.72
CA ARG A 96 5.87 -56.89 -10.78
C ARG A 96 4.43 -56.44 -10.91
N PHE A 97 3.89 -55.82 -9.88
CA PHE A 97 2.61 -55.11 -9.95
C PHE A 97 2.81 -53.74 -10.63
N PRO A 98 2.46 -53.50 -11.90
CA PRO A 98 2.79 -52.25 -12.59
C PRO A 98 2.06 -51.04 -11.98
N PHE A 99 2.55 -49.82 -12.23
CA PHE A 99 1.78 -48.60 -11.93
C PHE A 99 0.57 -48.52 -12.87
N HIS A 100 -0.57 -48.09 -12.34
CA HIS A 100 -1.78 -47.79 -13.10
C HIS A 100 -2.01 -46.27 -13.15
N ASP A 101 -2.75 -45.77 -14.14
CA ASP A 101 -3.04 -44.34 -14.29
C ASP A 101 -3.75 -43.75 -13.04
N ASP A 102 -4.53 -44.57 -12.34
CA ASP A 102 -5.21 -44.17 -11.09
C ASP A 102 -4.26 -43.96 -9.90
N ASP A 103 -3.07 -44.58 -9.95
CA ASP A 103 -2.05 -44.43 -8.92
C ASP A 103 -1.38 -43.06 -9.02
N LEU A 104 -1.39 -42.42 -10.19
CA LEU A 104 -0.70 -41.15 -10.43
C LEU A 104 -1.31 -40.03 -9.59
N LYS A 105 -0.46 -39.30 -8.86
CA LYS A 105 -0.85 -38.11 -8.09
C LYS A 105 0.05 -36.95 -8.46
N TYR A 106 -0.57 -35.86 -8.89
CA TYR A 106 0.08 -34.62 -9.29
C TYR A 106 -0.24 -33.52 -8.30
N HIS A 107 0.74 -32.68 -7.98
CA HIS A 107 0.52 -31.46 -7.21
C HIS A 107 -0.44 -30.55 -7.97
N HIS A 108 -1.55 -30.22 -7.32
CA HIS A 108 -2.48 -29.22 -7.82
C HIS A 108 -1.96 -27.86 -7.43
N LEU A 109 -1.52 -27.11 -8.44
CA LEU A 109 -1.27 -25.69 -8.31
C LEU A 109 -2.56 -24.97 -8.73
N THR A 110 -3.07 -24.12 -7.86
CA THR A 110 -4.07 -23.12 -8.23
C THR A 110 -3.38 -21.79 -8.36
N GLU A 111 -3.86 -20.99 -9.30
CA GLU A 111 -3.51 -19.60 -9.39
C GLU A 111 -4.16 -18.91 -8.20
N ASP A 112 -3.35 -18.24 -7.39
CA ASP A 112 -3.81 -17.37 -6.33
C ASP A 112 -3.62 -15.95 -6.86
N VAL A 113 -4.72 -15.20 -7.00
CA VAL A 113 -4.66 -13.82 -7.46
C VAL A 113 -4.37 -12.96 -6.24
N LYS A 114 -3.14 -12.45 -6.14
CA LYS A 114 -2.87 -11.35 -5.21
C LYS A 114 -3.15 -10.04 -5.94
N PHE A 115 -4.07 -9.25 -5.41
CA PHE A 115 -4.40 -7.94 -5.92
C PHE A 115 -3.40 -6.92 -5.36
N GLU A 116 -2.69 -6.21 -6.23
CA GLU A 116 -1.87 -5.07 -5.87
C GLU A 116 -2.75 -3.83 -5.76
N SER A 117 -2.63 -3.12 -4.63
CA SER A 117 -3.26 -1.83 -4.40
C SER A 117 -2.24 -0.73 -4.67
N ASN A 118 -2.63 0.24 -5.51
CA ASN A 118 -1.81 1.39 -5.85
C ASN A 118 -2.22 2.60 -5.00
N ALA A 119 -1.24 3.37 -4.55
CA ALA A 119 -1.45 4.65 -3.91
C ALA A 119 -0.43 5.69 -4.39
N VAL A 120 -0.85 6.94 -4.42
CA VAL A 120 0.03 8.07 -4.67
C VAL A 120 -0.05 9.03 -3.50
N VAL A 121 1.11 9.48 -3.03
CA VAL A 121 1.24 10.56 -2.06
C VAL A 121 1.69 11.81 -2.78
N ILE A 122 0.85 12.84 -2.77
CA ILE A 122 1.13 14.14 -3.38
C ILE A 122 1.50 15.11 -2.26
N CYS A 123 2.78 15.47 -2.22
CA CYS A 123 3.35 16.42 -1.27
C CYS A 123 3.35 17.82 -1.90
N ILE A 124 2.61 18.75 -1.33
CA ILE A 124 2.51 20.13 -1.82
C ILE A 124 3.16 21.04 -0.80
N MET A 125 4.12 21.87 -1.20
CA MET A 125 4.79 22.78 -0.25
C MET A 125 4.98 24.16 -0.86
N ASP A 126 4.73 25.17 -0.04
CA ASP A 126 5.16 26.53 -0.35
C ASP A 126 6.70 26.59 -0.29
N THR A 127 7.30 27.12 -1.36
CA THR A 127 8.76 27.33 -1.43
C THR A 127 9.15 28.80 -1.28
N SER A 128 8.21 29.62 -0.83
CA SER A 128 8.40 31.04 -0.51
C SER A 128 9.52 31.29 0.49
N GLY A 129 9.99 32.54 0.51
CA GLY A 129 11.11 32.95 1.38
C GLY A 129 10.83 32.84 2.88
N SER A 130 9.58 32.69 3.30
CA SER A 130 9.20 32.54 4.70
C SER A 130 9.33 31.09 5.23
N MET A 131 9.50 30.12 4.33
CA MET A 131 9.74 28.71 4.66
C MET A 131 11.22 28.45 4.99
N ASP A 132 11.57 28.70 6.26
CA ASP A 132 12.91 28.49 6.81
C ASP A 132 13.29 27.00 6.95
N THR A 133 14.53 26.75 7.36
CA THR A 133 15.06 25.39 7.53
C THR A 133 14.32 24.57 8.58
N VAL A 134 13.77 25.22 9.62
CA VAL A 134 13.02 24.56 10.69
C VAL A 134 11.64 24.12 10.18
N LYS A 135 10.93 25.01 9.49
CA LYS A 135 9.63 24.71 8.86
C LYS A 135 9.77 23.59 7.84
N LYS A 136 10.80 23.65 6.99
CA LYS A 136 11.09 22.59 6.00
C LYS A 136 11.46 21.26 6.65
N TYR A 137 12.18 21.27 7.77
CA TYR A 137 12.47 20.05 8.54
C TYR A 137 11.21 19.40 9.10
N LEU A 138 10.29 20.20 9.68
CA LEU A 138 9.01 19.72 10.18
C LEU A 138 8.15 19.17 9.04
N ALA A 139 8.05 19.89 7.92
CA ALA A 139 7.35 19.43 6.73
C ALA A 139 7.91 18.10 6.20
N ARG A 140 9.23 17.99 6.04
CA ARG A 140 9.91 16.77 5.60
C ARG A 140 9.60 15.59 6.52
N SER A 141 9.66 15.82 7.83
CA SER A 141 9.37 14.79 8.82
C SER A 141 7.92 14.32 8.72
N PHE A 142 6.97 15.24 8.48
CA PHE A 142 5.57 14.90 8.28
C PHE A 142 5.35 14.10 6.99
N TYR A 143 5.90 14.54 5.86
CA TYR A 143 5.81 13.81 4.59
C TYR A 143 6.43 12.42 4.67
N PHE A 144 7.54 12.28 5.41
CA PHE A 144 8.15 10.99 5.67
C PHE A 144 7.19 10.05 6.40
N LEU A 145 6.55 10.51 7.48
CA LEU A 145 5.57 9.70 8.23
C LEU A 145 4.38 9.30 7.34
N LEU A 146 3.85 10.24 6.56
CA LEU A 146 2.74 9.98 5.64
C LEU A 146 3.13 8.95 4.57
N TYR A 147 4.27 9.14 3.91
CA TYR A 147 4.76 8.20 2.92
C TYR A 147 4.96 6.81 3.51
N GLN A 148 5.61 6.69 4.67
CA GLN A 148 5.86 5.39 5.31
C GLN A 148 4.55 4.67 5.65
N PHE A 149 3.58 5.42 6.16
CA PHE A 149 2.27 4.87 6.48
C PHE A 149 1.49 4.37 5.25
N VAL A 150 1.55 5.10 4.13
CA VAL A 150 0.93 4.68 2.87
C VAL A 150 1.71 3.50 2.28
N ASN A 151 3.03 3.57 2.26
CA ASN A 151 3.91 2.53 1.73
C ASN A 151 3.79 1.19 2.49
N GLN A 152 3.51 1.23 3.80
CA GLN A 152 3.24 0.03 4.59
C GLN A 152 1.90 -0.64 4.18
N ARG A 153 0.92 0.14 3.69
CA ARG A 153 -0.43 -0.34 3.34
C ARG A 153 -0.57 -0.78 1.89
N TYR A 154 0.11 -0.10 0.99
CA TYR A 154 -0.02 -0.28 -0.45
C TYR A 154 1.22 -0.95 -1.02
N GLN A 155 1.01 -1.92 -1.93
CA GLN A 155 2.14 -2.65 -2.52
C GLN A 155 2.93 -1.80 -3.51
N ASN A 156 2.25 -0.83 -4.13
CA ASN A 156 2.85 0.13 -5.03
C ASN A 156 2.46 1.53 -4.57
N THR A 157 3.45 2.28 -4.13
CA THR A 157 3.28 3.67 -3.66
C THR A 157 4.15 4.59 -4.48
N GLU A 158 3.55 5.58 -5.12
CA GLU A 158 4.27 6.63 -5.82
C GLU A 158 4.26 7.93 -5.02
N LEU A 159 5.28 8.76 -5.23
CA LEU A 159 5.48 10.02 -4.53
C LEU A 159 5.63 11.15 -5.55
N VAL A 160 4.86 12.21 -5.37
CA VAL A 160 4.89 13.40 -6.23
C VAL A 160 5.15 14.61 -5.35
N PHE A 161 6.10 15.46 -5.75
CA PHE A 161 6.40 16.70 -5.07
C PHE A 161 5.99 17.90 -5.91
N ILE A 162 5.18 18.79 -5.34
CA ILE A 162 4.69 20.01 -5.98
C ILE A 162 5.17 21.20 -5.16
N ALA A 163 6.15 21.92 -5.70
CA ALA A 163 6.56 23.21 -5.18
C ALA A 163 5.68 24.29 -5.80
N HIS A 164 5.15 25.19 -4.97
CA HIS A 164 4.40 26.35 -5.43
C HIS A 164 4.95 27.66 -4.87
N HIS A 165 4.68 28.72 -5.61
CA HIS A 165 4.85 30.12 -5.25
C HIS A 165 3.74 30.87 -6.00
N THR A 166 4.08 31.65 -7.03
CA THR A 166 3.14 32.27 -7.96
C THR A 166 2.70 31.29 -9.05
N GLU A 167 3.60 30.38 -9.44
CA GLU A 167 3.32 29.25 -10.32
C GLU A 167 3.76 27.95 -9.66
N ALA A 168 3.05 26.86 -9.92
CA ALA A 168 3.37 25.55 -9.37
C ALA A 168 4.06 24.65 -10.38
N ARG A 169 5.02 23.86 -9.90
CA ARG A 169 5.72 22.87 -10.70
C ARG A 169 5.92 21.57 -9.93
N GLU A 170 5.95 20.48 -10.68
CA GLU A 170 6.44 19.20 -10.17
C GLU A 170 7.96 19.26 -10.09
N VAL A 171 8.50 18.82 -8.97
CA VAL A 171 9.93 18.85 -8.65
C VAL A 171 10.37 17.50 -8.09
N ASP A 172 11.69 17.30 -7.98
CA ASP A 172 12.23 16.16 -7.23
C ASP A 172 12.35 16.46 -5.72
N GLU A 173 12.73 15.46 -4.93
CA GLU A 173 12.88 15.59 -3.47
C GLU A 173 13.92 16.67 -3.10
N ASP A 174 15.03 16.72 -3.83
CA ASP A 174 16.14 17.62 -3.51
C ASP A 174 15.72 19.07 -3.73
N GLU A 175 15.11 19.36 -4.87
CA GLU A 175 14.56 20.67 -5.20
C GLU A 175 13.44 21.06 -4.22
N PHE A 176 12.56 20.13 -3.86
CA PHE A 176 11.44 20.38 -2.95
C PHE A 176 11.89 20.84 -1.55
N PHE A 177 12.95 20.23 -1.00
CA PHE A 177 13.42 20.56 0.36
C PHE A 177 14.55 21.58 0.41
N HIS A 178 15.35 21.74 -0.65
CA HIS A 178 16.54 22.61 -0.59
C HIS A 178 16.39 23.91 -1.39
N LYS A 179 15.50 23.98 -2.39
CA LYS A 179 15.31 25.21 -3.17
C LYS A 179 14.43 26.20 -2.43
N GLY A 180 14.82 27.47 -2.46
CA GLY A 180 14.01 28.58 -1.97
C GLY A 180 13.78 29.56 -3.11
N GLU A 181 12.53 29.97 -3.31
CA GLU A 181 12.17 30.96 -4.33
C GLU A 181 11.58 32.20 -3.67
N SER A 182 12.05 33.36 -4.12
CA SER A 182 11.56 34.66 -3.68
C SER A 182 10.41 35.05 -4.61
N GLY A 183 9.18 34.93 -4.13
CA GLY A 183 7.97 35.24 -4.88
C GLY A 183 6.77 35.38 -3.95
N GLY A 184 5.62 35.78 -4.51
CA GLY A 184 4.36 35.74 -3.78
C GLY A 184 3.77 34.33 -3.71
N THR A 185 2.96 34.05 -2.69
CA THR A 185 2.33 32.73 -2.48
C THR A 185 0.90 32.70 -3.00
N PHE A 186 0.67 31.97 -4.09
CA PHE A 186 -0.65 31.61 -4.62
C PHE A 186 -0.85 30.11 -4.46
N VAL A 187 -1.50 29.72 -3.37
CA VAL A 187 -1.71 28.31 -3.03
C VAL A 187 -2.57 27.59 -4.06
N SER A 188 -3.52 28.30 -4.70
CA SER A 188 -4.37 27.69 -5.73
C SER A 188 -3.55 27.14 -6.91
N SER A 189 -2.37 27.70 -7.19
CA SER A 189 -1.48 27.21 -8.23
C SER A 189 -1.02 25.78 -7.93
N GLY A 190 -0.63 25.50 -6.67
CA GLY A 190 -0.21 24.18 -6.20
C GLY A 190 -1.35 23.16 -6.30
N TYR A 191 -2.55 23.55 -5.89
CA TYR A 191 -3.73 22.66 -5.93
C TYR A 191 -4.17 22.33 -7.35
N ARG A 192 -4.19 23.33 -8.24
CA ARG A 192 -4.47 23.09 -9.67
C ARG A 192 -3.45 22.16 -10.29
N LYS A 193 -2.15 22.34 -9.96
CA LYS A 193 -1.11 21.44 -10.45
C LYS A 193 -1.29 20.00 -9.94
N ALA A 194 -1.75 19.83 -8.70
CA ALA A 194 -2.09 18.52 -8.16
C ALA A 194 -3.26 17.88 -8.92
N LEU A 195 -4.33 18.64 -9.19
CA LEU A 195 -5.48 18.18 -9.97
C LEU A 195 -5.07 17.78 -11.40
N ASP A 196 -4.21 18.56 -12.06
CA ASP A 196 -3.68 18.24 -13.39
C ASP A 196 -2.92 16.90 -13.39
N ILE A 197 -2.03 16.72 -12.40
CA ILE A 197 -1.25 15.48 -12.24
C ILE A 197 -2.16 14.28 -11.96
N ILE A 198 -3.17 14.46 -11.12
CA ILE A 198 -4.17 13.43 -10.81
C ILE A 198 -4.91 13.02 -12.09
N ALA A 199 -5.39 14.00 -12.86
CA ALA A 199 -6.10 13.75 -14.11
C ALA A 199 -5.24 13.05 -15.16
N GLU A 200 -3.95 13.39 -15.24
CA GLU A 200 -3.02 12.84 -16.24
C GLU A 200 -2.51 11.43 -15.88
N ARG A 201 -2.15 11.18 -14.61
CA ARG A 201 -1.44 9.96 -14.18
C ARG A 201 -2.20 9.09 -13.18
N TYR A 202 -3.04 9.68 -12.33
CA TYR A 202 -3.58 9.02 -11.15
C TYR A 202 -5.11 9.06 -11.11
N HIS A 203 -5.77 8.41 -12.07
CA HIS A 203 -7.23 8.39 -12.10
C HIS A 203 -7.83 7.85 -10.78
N PRO A 204 -8.75 8.58 -10.09
CA PRO A 204 -9.25 8.24 -8.74
C PRO A 204 -9.93 6.87 -8.58
N ALA A 205 -10.44 6.33 -9.70
CA ALA A 205 -11.00 4.98 -9.76
C ALA A 205 -9.94 3.86 -9.69
N LEU A 206 -8.66 4.17 -9.98
CA LEU A 206 -7.56 3.21 -10.07
C LEU A 206 -6.50 3.40 -8.98
N TRP A 207 -6.39 4.63 -8.44
CA TRP A 207 -5.39 5.00 -7.44
C TRP A 207 -6.05 5.46 -6.15
N ASN A 208 -5.41 5.13 -5.02
CA ASN A 208 -5.70 5.78 -3.76
C ASN A 208 -4.85 7.04 -3.66
N ILE A 209 -5.47 8.20 -3.50
CA ILE A 209 -4.79 9.48 -3.66
C ILE A 209 -4.79 10.20 -2.31
N TYR A 210 -3.59 10.42 -1.79
CA TYR A 210 -3.35 11.13 -0.54
C TYR A 210 -2.62 12.41 -0.86
N ALA A 211 -3.28 13.55 -0.74
CA ALA A 211 -2.67 14.86 -0.98
C ALA A 211 -2.47 15.58 0.36
N PHE A 212 -1.28 16.11 0.59
CA PHE A 212 -0.98 16.87 1.79
C PHE A 212 -0.23 18.15 1.45
N HIS A 213 -0.76 19.28 1.91
CA HIS A 213 -0.15 20.58 1.73
C HIS A 213 0.42 21.12 3.04
N THR A 214 1.69 21.52 3.02
CA THR A 214 2.33 22.26 4.11
C THR A 214 2.65 23.68 3.68
N SER A 215 2.21 24.66 4.47
CA SER A 215 2.63 26.06 4.33
C SER A 215 2.74 26.72 5.70
N ASP A 216 3.26 27.94 5.75
CA ASP A 216 3.23 28.76 6.95
C ASP A 216 1.97 29.62 7.10
N GLY A 217 0.99 29.45 6.22
CA GLY A 217 -0.35 30.03 6.34
C GLY A 217 -0.59 31.30 5.53
N ASP A 218 0.41 31.78 4.79
CA ASP A 218 0.32 32.99 3.97
C ASP A 218 -0.27 32.69 2.58
N ASN A 219 -1.20 33.55 2.14
CA ASN A 219 -1.75 33.52 0.79
C ASN A 219 -2.19 34.92 0.39
N PHE A 220 -2.15 35.23 -0.91
CA PHE A 220 -2.72 36.49 -1.37
C PHE A 220 -4.26 36.46 -1.30
N PRO A 221 -4.92 37.53 -0.80
CA PRO A 221 -6.38 37.57 -0.73
C PRO A 221 -7.09 37.35 -2.07
N SER A 222 -6.47 37.75 -3.19
CA SER A 222 -6.98 37.53 -4.54
C SER A 222 -7.02 36.06 -4.97
N ASP A 223 -6.28 35.19 -4.27
CA ASP A 223 -6.18 33.76 -4.56
C ASP A 223 -7.14 32.91 -3.72
N ASN A 224 -7.73 33.47 -2.66
CA ASN A 224 -8.51 32.73 -1.67
C ASN A 224 -9.72 31.98 -2.26
N ASP A 225 -10.47 32.61 -3.18
CA ASP A 225 -11.63 31.98 -3.79
C ASP A 225 -11.22 30.80 -4.68
N ALA A 226 -10.14 30.98 -5.47
CA ALA A 226 -9.58 29.94 -6.32
C ALA A 226 -9.00 28.78 -5.49
N ALA A 227 -8.36 29.08 -4.36
CA ALA A 227 -7.85 28.07 -3.45
C ALA A 227 -8.99 27.25 -2.83
N LEU A 228 -10.07 27.90 -2.37
CA LEU A 228 -11.24 27.20 -1.83
C LEU A 228 -11.92 26.28 -2.84
N GLU A 229 -12.07 26.74 -4.09
CA GLU A 229 -12.61 25.93 -5.18
C GLU A 229 -11.73 24.70 -5.44
N ALA A 230 -10.42 24.90 -5.58
CA ALA A 230 -9.48 23.81 -5.82
C ALA A 230 -9.38 22.81 -4.66
N VAL A 231 -9.54 23.26 -3.40
CA VAL A 231 -9.63 22.35 -2.25
C VAL A 231 -10.87 21.45 -2.35
N ARG A 232 -12.03 22.00 -2.72
CA ARG A 232 -13.25 21.18 -2.89
C ARG A 232 -13.07 20.14 -3.99
N GLU A 233 -12.52 20.54 -5.13
CA GLU A 233 -12.19 19.61 -6.22
C GLU A 233 -11.20 18.53 -5.79
N LEU A 234 -10.19 18.90 -5.00
CA LEU A 234 -9.23 17.95 -4.43
C LEU A 234 -9.91 16.96 -3.48
N CYS A 235 -10.83 17.41 -2.64
CA CYS A 235 -11.61 16.52 -1.77
C CYS A 235 -12.48 15.55 -2.59
N ASP A 236 -13.01 15.95 -3.75
CA ASP A 236 -13.83 15.05 -4.59
C ASP A 236 -13.01 13.91 -5.22
N VAL A 237 -11.71 14.13 -5.46
CA VAL A 237 -10.83 13.15 -6.15
C VAL A 237 -9.89 12.41 -5.21
N CYS A 238 -9.50 13.01 -4.09
CA CYS A 238 -8.60 12.40 -3.12
C CYS A 238 -9.34 11.47 -2.17
N ASN A 239 -8.67 10.42 -1.72
CA ASN A 239 -9.12 9.67 -0.53
C ASN A 239 -8.98 10.52 0.72
N LEU A 240 -7.91 11.32 0.79
CA LEU A 240 -7.64 12.19 1.91
C LEU A 240 -6.90 13.43 1.41
N PHE A 241 -7.41 14.60 1.76
CA PHE A 241 -6.71 15.85 1.58
C PHE A 241 -6.41 16.50 2.92
N GLY A 242 -5.13 16.75 3.19
CA GLY A 242 -4.69 17.37 4.43
C GLY A 242 -3.98 18.70 4.23
N TYR A 243 -4.22 19.62 5.14
CA TYR A 243 -3.51 20.90 5.22
C TYR A 243 -2.79 21.03 6.57
N GLY A 244 -1.47 21.23 6.53
CA GLY A 244 -0.61 21.48 7.68
C GLY A 244 -0.10 22.92 7.69
N GLU A 245 -0.53 23.69 8.67
CA GLU A 245 0.04 25.03 8.92
C GLU A 245 1.25 24.91 9.86
N ILE A 246 2.43 25.29 9.38
CA ILE A 246 3.69 25.21 10.13
C ILE A 246 4.07 26.60 10.64
N LYS A 247 3.80 26.84 11.92
CA LYS A 247 4.08 28.10 12.60
C LYS A 247 4.85 27.85 13.90
N PRO A 248 6.20 27.82 13.85
CA PRO A 248 7.02 27.69 15.06
C PRO A 248 6.83 28.87 16.01
N SER A 249 6.95 28.60 17.31
CA SER A 249 6.80 29.58 18.39
C SER A 249 7.65 30.84 18.15
N GLY A 250 7.00 32.01 18.13
CA GLY A 250 7.65 33.30 17.83
C GLY A 250 7.38 33.84 16.42
N SER A 251 6.73 33.06 15.56
CA SER A 251 6.19 33.55 14.28
C SER A 251 4.96 34.44 14.55
N TRP A 252 4.95 35.65 14.00
CA TRP A 252 3.84 36.61 14.19
C TRP A 252 2.59 36.13 13.46
N ASP A 253 1.48 35.98 14.18
CA ASP A 253 0.18 35.62 13.60
C ASP A 253 -0.49 36.89 13.06
N TYR A 254 -0.13 37.28 11.84
CA TYR A 254 -0.88 38.30 11.11
C TYR A 254 -2.20 37.64 10.67
N GLY A 255 -3.27 37.86 11.46
CA GLY A 255 -4.57 37.24 11.25
C GLY A 255 -5.08 37.30 9.79
N GLY A 256 -5.80 36.26 9.38
CA GLY A 256 -6.25 36.00 8.01
C GLY A 256 -5.54 34.81 7.36
N THR A 257 -5.36 33.71 8.11
CA THR A 257 -4.54 32.57 7.70
C THR A 257 -5.34 31.62 6.79
N LEU A 258 -4.65 30.88 5.93
CA LEU A 258 -5.24 29.77 5.17
C LEU A 258 -6.03 28.81 6.07
N TYR A 259 -5.59 28.59 7.30
CA TYR A 259 -6.33 27.80 8.28
C TYR A 259 -7.75 28.34 8.55
N GLN A 260 -7.93 29.66 8.64
CA GLN A 260 -9.25 30.27 8.82
C GLN A 260 -10.09 30.17 7.55
N LEU A 261 -9.46 30.32 6.39
CA LEU A 261 -10.11 30.20 5.09
C LEU A 261 -10.68 28.78 4.89
N PHE A 262 -9.84 27.77 5.09
CA PHE A 262 -10.20 26.36 4.89
C PHE A 262 -11.10 25.79 5.98
N ASN A 263 -11.29 26.49 7.11
CA ASN A 263 -12.28 26.10 8.12
C ASN A 263 -13.74 26.15 7.63
N GLN A 264 -13.96 26.70 6.43
CA GLN A 264 -15.26 26.71 5.75
C GLN A 264 -15.48 25.47 4.87
N ILE A 265 -14.48 24.61 4.70
CA ILE A 265 -14.59 23.37 3.96
C ILE A 265 -15.22 22.31 4.86
N ASP A 266 -16.38 21.83 4.44
CA ASP A 266 -17.12 20.75 5.08
C ASP A 266 -17.01 19.51 4.19
N ALA A 267 -15.98 18.70 4.44
CA ALA A 267 -15.71 17.46 3.73
C ALA A 267 -15.14 16.43 4.71
N GLU A 268 -15.67 15.22 4.68
CA GLU A 268 -15.32 14.16 5.63
C GLU A 268 -13.88 13.66 5.46
N ASN A 269 -13.32 13.81 4.27
CA ASN A 269 -11.95 13.44 3.92
C ASN A 269 -10.97 14.63 3.94
N PHE A 270 -11.36 15.76 4.55
CA PHE A 270 -10.51 16.93 4.71
C PHE A 270 -10.03 17.09 6.15
N CYS A 271 -8.71 17.23 6.34
CA CYS A 271 -8.13 17.41 7.66
C CYS A 271 -7.17 18.60 7.72
N MET A 272 -7.33 19.45 8.73
CA MET A 272 -6.37 20.51 9.04
C MET A 272 -5.61 20.23 10.34
N VAL A 273 -4.30 20.45 10.30
CA VAL A 273 -3.38 20.30 11.43
C VAL A 273 -2.49 21.53 11.58
N LYS A 274 -2.02 21.79 12.81
CA LYS A 274 -1.05 22.83 13.12
C LYS A 274 0.20 22.18 13.69
N ILE A 275 1.36 22.52 13.14
CA ILE A 275 2.64 21.94 13.55
C ILE A 275 3.54 23.10 14.00
N VAL A 276 3.81 23.19 15.31
CA VAL A 276 4.64 24.26 15.89
C VAL A 276 6.04 23.72 16.19
N GLN A 277 6.11 22.48 16.67
CA GLN A 277 7.35 21.82 17.09
C GLN A 277 7.36 20.34 16.70
N LYS A 278 8.48 19.66 16.93
CA LYS A 278 8.68 18.26 16.54
C LYS A 278 7.68 17.33 17.24
N GLU A 279 7.33 17.65 18.48
CA GLU A 279 6.42 16.89 19.32
C GLU A 279 4.98 16.89 18.77
N ASP A 280 4.63 17.88 17.93
CA ASP A 280 3.30 17.98 17.33
C ASP A 280 3.14 17.10 16.09
N LEU A 281 4.23 16.58 15.52
CA LEU A 281 4.21 15.75 14.32
C LEU A 281 3.34 14.51 14.52
N TRP A 282 3.56 13.80 15.64
CA TRP A 282 2.85 12.56 15.93
C TRP A 282 1.34 12.76 16.21
N PRO A 283 0.92 13.70 17.08
CA PRO A 283 -0.50 14.04 17.23
C PRO A 283 -1.17 14.52 15.95
N SER A 284 -0.48 15.35 15.16
CA SER A 284 -1.00 15.84 13.88
C SER A 284 -1.21 14.70 12.88
N PHE A 285 -0.23 13.79 12.82
CA PHE A 285 -0.29 12.63 11.96
C PHE A 285 -1.42 11.68 12.37
N ARG A 286 -1.59 11.41 13.68
CA ARG A 286 -2.71 10.62 14.20
C ARG A 286 -4.06 11.21 13.80
N LYS A 287 -4.23 12.53 13.96
CA LYS A 287 -5.46 13.22 13.58
C LYS A 287 -5.77 13.07 12.09
N LEU A 288 -4.76 13.19 11.23
CA LEU A 288 -4.90 13.00 9.79
C LEU A 288 -5.42 11.60 9.46
N ILE A 289 -4.90 10.57 10.13
CA ILE A 289 -5.31 9.18 9.92
C ILE A 289 -6.73 8.90 10.42
N GLU A 290 -7.15 9.53 11.52
CA GLU A 290 -8.50 9.34 12.08
C GLU A 290 -9.60 9.80 11.12
N VAL A 291 -9.36 10.86 10.34
CA VAL A 291 -10.31 11.41 9.37
C VAL A 291 -10.57 10.42 8.22
N ASP A 292 -9.55 9.70 7.77
CA ASP A 292 -9.70 8.67 6.74
C ASP A 292 -10.52 7.45 7.24
N LYS A 293 -10.53 7.19 8.55
CA LYS A 293 -11.33 6.08 9.14
C LYS A 293 -12.85 6.26 8.95
N THR A 294 -13.32 7.49 8.73
CA THR A 294 -14.77 7.79 8.70
C THR A 294 -15.45 7.36 7.40
N GLU A 295 -14.77 7.45 6.24
CA GLU A 295 -15.33 6.96 4.96
C GLU A 295 -15.49 5.43 4.94
N ASP A 296 -14.59 4.70 5.60
CA ASP A 296 -14.57 3.23 5.58
C ASP A 296 -15.69 2.59 6.44
N ALA A 297 -16.22 3.31 7.45
CA ALA A 297 -17.25 2.78 8.34
C ALA A 297 -18.66 2.79 7.74
N GLU A 298 -18.92 3.67 6.78
CA GLU A 298 -20.24 3.78 6.12
C GLU A 298 -20.38 2.87 4.87
N ALA A 299 -19.29 2.26 4.40
CA ALA A 299 -19.26 1.41 3.22
C ALA A 299 -19.51 -0.10 3.48
N VAL A 300 -19.86 -0.50 4.72
CA VAL A 300 -20.08 -1.90 5.14
C VAL A 300 -21.57 -2.23 5.37
#